data_AF-A0A7C1CSE9-F1
#
_entry.id   AF-A0A7C1CSE9-F1
#
_cell.length_a   1.000
_cell.length_b   1.000
_cell.length_c   1.000
_cell.angle_alpha   90.00
_cell.angle_beta   90.00
_cell.angle_gamma   90.00
#
_symmetry.space_group_name_H-M   'P 1'
#
loop_
_entity.id
_entity.type
_entity.pdbx_description
1 polymer ?
#
loop_
_entity_poly.entity_id
_entity_poly.type
_entity_poly.pdbx_seq_one_letter_code
_entity_poly.pdbx_strand_id
1 'polypeptide(L)'
;MRKRFFLIAVFIFSYRVLLADTLTIMQYNLMYYDKVYGDCNATNNNVDAKDGYLRTILNYVKPDVLAVNEVNDAIASVERIKTNTLNYDGETRYKRANFSGSFLVNMIYYNSEKLELKSQEAIPTSPRETNVYKFYLKTPGLVNGDTVFLYHFVTHLKAGNYNSAAQQRAAAANSIMSYISSKNLKGNVIFSGDLNLYSASEDAFVAFTTPVGSNNFRFYDPLNAVGNWHLNYSYRFVHTQSTRTVANEGCFSTGGLDDRFDFILTSSDILAGTSGVKFYSYTTLGQDGNRFNGSIISPTNTSIPTEVANALYSMSDHLPVIMKVTYNSSSTSVKTDKNPVNILFNNPVYNTLKIQVLEYATIVSVNIFNILGNNILSVKPQSFEQKVEIDISGIPSGVLLVQVMLNDGQKKTVKIVKR
;
A
#
# COMPACT_ATOMS: atom_id res chain seq x y z
N MET A 1 17.96 -28.72 -58.94
CA MET A 1 17.03 -28.31 -57.86
C MET A 1 17.62 -27.12 -57.13
N ARG A 2 17.02 -25.92 -57.25
CA ARG A 2 17.45 -24.72 -56.51
C ARG A 2 16.83 -24.75 -55.11
N LYS A 3 17.63 -24.98 -54.07
CA LYS A 3 17.19 -24.87 -52.67
C LYS A 3 17.03 -23.38 -52.33
N ARG A 4 15.79 -22.94 -52.13
CA ARG A 4 15.47 -21.60 -51.60
C ARG A 4 15.56 -21.66 -50.08
N PHE A 5 16.51 -20.94 -49.50
CA PHE A 5 16.55 -20.69 -48.05
C PHE A 5 15.51 -19.61 -47.72
N PHE A 6 14.50 -19.97 -46.93
CA PHE A 6 13.58 -19.01 -46.32
C PHE A 6 14.23 -18.45 -45.05
N LEU A 7 14.54 -17.16 -45.05
CA LEU A 7 14.96 -16.44 -43.85
C LEU A 7 13.69 -16.05 -43.08
N ILE A 8 13.44 -16.68 -41.93
CA ILE A 8 12.36 -16.30 -41.03
C ILE A 8 12.89 -15.19 -40.12
N ALA A 9 12.46 -13.95 -40.37
CA ALA A 9 12.72 -12.82 -39.49
C ALA A 9 11.78 -12.89 -38.28
N VAL A 10 12.31 -13.23 -37.10
CA VAL A 10 11.58 -13.20 -35.83
C VAL A 10 11.60 -11.77 -35.29
N PHE A 11 10.49 -11.06 -35.43
CA PHE A 11 10.29 -9.77 -34.76
C PHE A 11 9.96 -10.02 -33.29
N ILE A 12 10.93 -9.80 -32.40
CA ILE A 12 10.69 -9.76 -30.95
C ILE A 12 10.04 -8.43 -30.62
N PHE A 13 8.71 -8.40 -30.50
CA PHE A 13 8.00 -7.29 -29.89
C PHE A 13 8.23 -7.33 -28.38
N SER A 14 9.19 -6.53 -27.89
CA SER A 14 9.35 -6.27 -26.47
C SER A 14 8.21 -5.37 -25.98
N TYR A 15 7.12 -5.95 -25.51
CA TYR A 15 6.12 -5.23 -24.73
C TYR A 15 6.76 -4.80 -23.40
N ARG A 16 6.94 -3.49 -23.21
CA ARG A 16 7.22 -2.92 -21.89
C ARG A 16 5.93 -3.04 -21.08
N VAL A 17 5.79 -4.10 -20.28
CA VAL A 17 4.77 -4.14 -19.25
C VAL A 17 5.11 -3.04 -18.25
N LEU A 18 4.26 -2.01 -18.18
CA LEU A 18 4.33 -1.01 -17.13
C LEU A 18 3.94 -1.68 -15.82
N LEU A 19 4.93 -2.09 -15.02
CA LEU A 19 4.69 -2.59 -13.67
C LEU A 19 4.31 -1.41 -12.77
N ALA A 20 3.21 -1.55 -12.03
CA ALA A 20 2.91 -0.64 -10.94
C ALA A 20 4.02 -0.74 -9.88
N ASP A 21 4.50 0.40 -9.40
CA ASP A 21 5.49 0.43 -8.33
C ASP A 21 4.85 -0.03 -7.02
N THR A 22 5.67 -0.53 -6.10
CA THR A 22 5.19 -1.08 -4.83
C THR A 22 5.74 -0.29 -3.64
N LEU A 23 4.91 -0.20 -2.61
CA LEU A 23 5.31 0.28 -1.29
C LEU A 23 5.22 -0.90 -0.32
N THR A 24 6.35 -1.27 0.28
CA THR A 24 6.39 -2.31 1.33
C THR A 24 6.28 -1.64 2.70
N ILE A 25 5.20 -1.92 3.42
CA ILE A 25 4.93 -1.42 4.77
C ILE A 25 5.13 -2.55 5.77
N MET A 26 5.93 -2.31 6.80
CA MET A 26 6.23 -3.27 7.87
C MET A 26 5.85 -2.66 9.22
N GLN A 27 5.12 -3.41 10.03
CA GLN A 27 4.86 -3.11 11.44
C GLN A 27 5.64 -4.11 12.30
N TYR A 28 6.35 -3.62 13.33
CA TYR A 28 7.12 -4.48 14.21
C TYR A 28 7.21 -3.95 15.66
N ASN A 29 6.67 -4.68 16.63
CA ASN A 29 7.01 -4.45 18.03
C ASN A 29 8.47 -4.91 18.29
N LEU A 30 9.33 -3.99 18.71
CA LEU A 30 10.76 -4.24 18.87
C LEU A 30 11.17 -4.73 20.26
N MET A 31 10.21 -4.89 21.20
CA MET A 31 10.43 -5.37 22.56
C MET A 31 11.47 -4.53 23.32
N TYR A 32 11.02 -3.53 24.06
CA TYR A 32 11.87 -2.64 24.88
C TYR A 32 13.17 -2.18 24.20
N TYR A 33 13.14 -1.79 22.93
CA TYR A 33 14.35 -1.43 22.18
C TYR A 33 15.05 -0.23 22.82
N ASP A 34 16.29 -0.44 23.27
CA ASP A 34 17.11 0.53 24.01
C ASP A 34 16.47 1.02 25.33
N LYS A 35 15.51 0.25 25.87
CA LYS A 35 14.77 0.60 27.09
C LYS A 35 15.12 -0.36 28.22
N VAL A 36 15.55 0.19 29.35
CA VAL A 36 15.61 -0.54 30.61
C VAL A 36 14.21 -0.52 31.24
N TYR A 37 13.63 -1.69 31.52
CA TYR A 37 12.30 -1.82 32.10
C TYR A 37 12.14 -3.14 32.85
N GLY A 38 11.85 -3.08 34.16
CA GLY A 38 11.87 -4.26 35.01
C GLY A 38 13.22 -4.98 34.91
N ASP A 39 13.18 -6.27 34.60
CA ASP A 39 14.39 -7.08 34.42
C ASP A 39 15.01 -6.97 33.02
N CYS A 40 14.40 -6.23 32.08
CA CYS A 40 15.02 -5.91 30.78
C CYS A 40 16.14 -4.90 30.94
N ASN A 41 17.36 -5.29 30.59
CA ASN A 41 18.53 -4.43 30.63
C ASN A 41 19.59 -4.86 29.59
N ALA A 42 20.74 -4.18 29.57
CA ALA A 42 21.78 -4.42 28.58
C ALA A 42 22.40 -5.84 28.61
N THR A 43 22.17 -6.63 29.65
CA THR A 43 22.67 -8.01 29.75
C THR A 43 21.79 -9.00 28.99
N ASN A 44 20.47 -8.82 29.02
CA ASN A 44 19.50 -9.74 28.41
C ASN A 44 18.69 -9.14 27.24
N ASN A 45 18.81 -7.83 27.01
CA ASN A 45 18.20 -7.10 25.91
C ASN A 45 19.18 -6.03 25.37
N ASN A 46 20.39 -6.45 25.04
CA ASN A 46 21.47 -5.58 24.58
C ASN A 46 21.12 -4.86 23.27
N VAL A 47 21.16 -3.52 23.25
CA VAL A 47 20.78 -2.73 22.08
C VAL A 47 21.74 -2.90 20.88
N ASP A 48 23.04 -3.09 21.10
CA ASP A 48 24.00 -3.32 20.01
C ASP A 48 23.73 -4.66 19.31
N ALA A 49 23.36 -5.69 20.07
CA ALA A 49 22.93 -6.97 19.52
C ALA A 49 21.61 -6.84 18.75
N LYS A 50 20.62 -6.12 19.32
CA LYS A 50 19.35 -5.83 18.64
C LYS A 50 19.56 -5.10 17.32
N ASP A 51 20.50 -4.16 17.22
CA ASP A 51 20.83 -3.53 15.94
C ASP A 51 21.27 -4.56 14.89
N GLY A 52 22.09 -5.53 15.29
CA GLY A 52 22.53 -6.62 14.44
C GLY A 52 21.38 -7.47 13.93
N TYR A 53 20.48 -7.88 14.83
CA TYR A 53 19.30 -8.68 14.46
C TYR A 53 18.35 -7.89 13.57
N LEU A 54 18.08 -6.63 13.91
CA LEU A 54 17.21 -5.77 13.13
C LEU A 54 17.79 -5.51 11.73
N ARG A 55 19.10 -5.30 11.59
CA ARG A 55 19.77 -5.22 10.28
C ARG A 55 19.53 -6.48 9.43
N THR A 56 19.70 -7.67 10.00
CA THR A 56 19.46 -8.93 9.28
C THR A 56 18.02 -9.01 8.77
N ILE A 57 17.03 -8.67 9.62
CA ILE A 57 15.61 -8.69 9.25
C ILE A 57 15.30 -7.63 8.18
N LEU A 58 15.77 -6.40 8.36
CA LEU A 58 15.50 -5.29 7.44
C LEU A 58 16.19 -5.48 6.09
N ASN A 59 17.38 -6.09 6.05
CA ASN A 59 18.06 -6.44 4.80
C ASN A 59 17.32 -7.51 4.01
N TYR A 60 16.61 -8.42 4.69
CA TYR A 60 15.75 -9.42 4.05
C TYR A 60 14.45 -8.79 3.52
N VAL A 61 13.76 -7.97 4.33
CA VAL A 61 12.44 -7.42 3.97
C VAL A 61 12.52 -6.19 3.06
N LYS A 62 13.50 -5.31 3.32
CA LYS A 62 13.68 -3.99 2.68
C LYS A 62 12.41 -3.14 2.67
N PRO A 63 11.79 -2.85 3.83
CA PRO A 63 10.55 -2.09 3.89
C PRO A 63 10.76 -0.66 3.38
N ASP A 64 9.76 -0.09 2.69
CA ASP A 64 9.75 1.34 2.37
C ASP A 64 9.18 2.18 3.51
N VAL A 65 8.33 1.58 4.36
CA VAL A 65 7.84 2.17 5.61
C VAL A 65 8.01 1.14 6.72
N LEU A 66 8.77 1.48 7.76
CA LEU A 66 8.90 0.71 8.98
C LEU A 66 8.20 1.46 10.11
N ALA A 67 7.09 0.92 10.58
CA ALA A 67 6.39 1.34 11.79
C ALA A 67 6.76 0.41 12.95
N VAL A 68 7.05 0.98 14.11
CA VAL A 68 7.53 0.21 15.27
C VAL A 68 6.83 0.58 16.55
N ASN A 69 6.76 -0.37 17.48
CA ASN A 69 6.37 -0.15 18.87
C ASN A 69 7.54 -0.45 19.83
N GLU A 70 7.41 0.00 21.07
CA GLU A 70 8.34 -0.29 22.18
C GLU A 70 9.76 0.21 22.01
N VAL A 71 9.92 1.40 21.43
CA VAL A 71 11.21 2.09 21.46
C VAL A 71 11.33 2.88 22.76
N ASN A 72 12.55 2.98 23.30
CA ASN A 72 12.84 3.89 24.40
C ASN A 72 12.44 5.33 24.06
N ASP A 73 11.94 6.06 25.04
CA ASP A 73 11.48 7.45 24.97
C ASP A 73 12.66 8.44 24.96
N ALA A 74 13.68 8.17 24.15
CA ALA A 74 14.83 9.04 23.95
C ALA A 74 15.09 9.28 22.47
N ILE A 75 15.39 10.53 22.11
CA ILE A 75 15.69 10.92 20.73
C ILE A 75 16.88 10.13 20.17
N ALA A 76 17.87 9.80 21.01
CA ALA A 76 19.02 9.00 20.63
C ALA A 76 18.62 7.57 20.23
N SER A 77 17.69 6.95 20.96
CA SER A 77 17.21 5.58 20.69
C SER A 77 16.43 5.49 19.38
N VAL A 78 15.56 6.48 19.09
CA VAL A 78 14.84 6.51 17.80
C VAL A 78 15.78 6.91 16.64
N GLU A 79 16.77 7.77 16.87
CA GLU A 79 17.77 8.09 15.85
C GLU A 79 18.65 6.87 15.54
N ARG A 80 18.98 6.08 16.58
CA ARG A 80 19.79 4.86 16.48
C ARG A 80 19.22 3.85 15.50
N ILE A 81 17.90 3.60 15.50
CA ILE A 81 17.28 2.69 14.53
C ILE A 81 17.57 3.17 13.10
N LYS A 82 17.44 4.49 12.85
CA LYS A 82 17.74 5.06 11.54
C LYS A 82 19.21 4.90 11.18
N THR A 83 20.15 5.28 12.05
CA THR A 83 21.58 5.36 11.72
C THR A 83 22.30 4.01 11.77
N ASN A 84 21.89 3.11 12.66
CA ASN A 84 22.60 1.87 12.90
C ASN A 84 21.95 0.67 12.22
N THR A 85 20.69 0.78 11.78
CA THR A 85 19.98 -0.33 11.14
C THR A 85 19.51 -0.03 9.72
N LEU A 86 18.80 1.07 9.50
CA LEU A 86 18.24 1.40 8.19
C LEU A 86 19.24 2.05 7.23
N ASN A 87 19.95 3.10 7.68
CA ASN A 87 20.98 3.81 6.92
C ASN A 87 22.37 3.30 7.31
N TYR A 88 22.57 2.00 7.11
CA TYR A 88 23.82 1.30 7.43
C TYR A 88 24.47 0.79 6.13
N ASP A 89 25.80 0.66 6.12
CA ASP A 89 26.57 0.12 4.98
C ASP A 89 26.36 0.88 3.66
N GLY A 90 26.39 2.23 3.73
CA GLY A 90 26.23 3.11 2.56
C GLY A 90 24.78 3.40 2.16
N GLU A 91 23.80 2.74 2.76
CA GLU A 91 22.39 3.12 2.62
C GLU A 91 22.12 4.47 3.29
N THR A 92 21.36 5.34 2.62
CA THR A 92 21.08 6.72 3.10
C THR A 92 19.64 7.16 2.86
N ARG A 93 18.81 6.35 2.20
CA ARG A 93 17.48 6.79 1.76
C ARG A 93 16.45 6.94 2.88
N TYR A 94 16.67 6.38 4.07
CA TYR A 94 15.66 6.43 5.12
C TYR A 94 15.69 7.75 5.91
N LYS A 95 14.52 8.33 6.10
CA LYS A 95 14.24 9.37 7.10
C LYS A 95 13.40 8.77 8.22
N ARG A 96 13.31 9.47 9.35
CA ARG A 96 12.34 9.18 10.42
C ARG A 96 11.36 10.34 10.58
N ALA A 97 10.18 10.05 11.12
CA ALA A 97 9.28 11.08 11.59
C ALA A 97 9.83 11.79 12.85
N ASN A 98 9.17 12.87 13.28
CA ASN A 98 9.56 13.52 14.52
C ASN A 98 9.09 12.66 15.71
N PHE A 99 9.97 12.55 16.69
CA PHE A 99 9.74 11.83 17.94
C PHE A 99 8.64 12.49 18.77
N SER A 100 7.72 11.67 19.30
CA SER A 100 6.76 12.05 20.34
C SER A 100 6.43 10.84 21.22
N GLY A 101 5.88 11.10 22.41
CA GLY A 101 5.56 10.08 23.42
C GLY A 101 6.59 10.01 24.56
N SER A 102 6.18 9.36 25.65
CA SER A 102 6.93 9.37 26.92
C SER A 102 7.12 7.98 27.53
N PHE A 103 6.67 6.93 26.86
CA PHE A 103 6.78 5.55 27.33
C PHE A 103 6.58 4.60 26.15
N LEU A 104 7.52 3.66 25.93
CA LEU A 104 7.44 2.63 24.88
C LEU A 104 6.90 3.18 23.55
N VAL A 105 7.62 4.17 23.03
CA VAL A 105 7.12 5.04 21.97
C VAL A 105 6.97 4.27 20.66
N ASN A 106 6.04 4.74 19.83
CA ASN A 106 5.92 4.29 18.45
C ASN A 106 6.67 5.25 17.53
N MET A 107 7.19 4.73 16.43
CA MET A 107 7.92 5.52 15.43
C MET A 107 7.61 5.04 14.01
N ILE A 108 7.75 5.95 13.04
CA ILE A 108 7.87 5.59 11.62
C ILE A 108 9.22 6.03 11.06
N TYR A 109 9.82 5.12 10.30
CA TYR A 109 10.92 5.36 9.38
C TYR A 109 10.45 5.10 7.95
N TYR A 110 10.89 5.89 6.99
CA TYR A 110 10.39 5.81 5.62
C TYR A 110 11.49 6.07 4.59
N ASN A 111 11.41 5.37 3.46
CA ASN A 111 12.23 5.58 2.29
C ASN A 111 11.89 6.95 1.67
N SER A 112 12.79 7.91 1.84
CA SER A 112 12.59 9.28 1.39
C SER A 112 12.69 9.46 -0.12
N GLU A 113 13.09 8.44 -0.88
CA GLU A 113 13.00 8.46 -2.34
C GLU A 113 11.56 8.22 -2.81
N LYS A 114 10.74 7.51 -2.03
CA LYS A 114 9.35 7.17 -2.37
C LYS A 114 8.30 8.01 -1.65
N LEU A 115 8.57 8.44 -0.42
CA LEU A 115 7.62 9.22 0.38
C LEU A 115 8.26 10.48 0.94
N GLU A 116 7.42 11.48 1.21
CA GLU A 116 7.77 12.59 2.08
C GLU A 116 6.70 12.76 3.16
N LEU A 117 7.14 13.01 4.39
CA LEU A 117 6.26 13.31 5.50
C LEU A 117 5.72 14.74 5.33
N LYS A 118 4.40 14.88 5.19
CA LYS A 118 3.71 16.17 5.05
C LYS A 118 3.37 16.79 6.41
N SER A 119 2.85 15.96 7.31
CA SER A 119 2.45 16.40 8.65
C SER A 119 2.37 15.20 9.58
N GLN A 120 2.44 15.48 10.88
CA GLN A 120 2.19 14.49 11.92
C GLN A 120 1.37 15.09 13.06
N GLU A 121 0.58 14.26 13.71
CA GLU A 121 -0.20 14.56 14.90
C GLU A 121 -0.10 13.37 15.88
N ALA A 122 -0.55 13.55 17.11
CA ALA A 122 -0.68 12.48 18.09
C ALA A 122 -2.07 12.53 18.73
N ILE A 123 -2.66 11.35 18.94
CA ILE A 123 -3.93 11.19 19.67
C ILE A 123 -3.56 10.78 21.10
N PRO A 124 -4.10 11.46 22.13
CA PRO A 124 -3.76 11.19 23.53
C PRO A 124 -4.45 9.91 24.04
N THR A 125 -4.11 8.77 23.45
CA THR A 125 -4.51 7.44 23.92
C THR A 125 -3.67 7.02 25.12
N SER A 126 -4.16 6.03 25.87
CA SER A 126 -3.48 5.43 27.02
C SER A 126 -3.38 3.91 26.81
N PRO A 127 -2.28 3.25 27.22
CA PRO A 127 -1.15 3.77 28.00
C PRO A 127 -0.12 4.57 27.20
N ARG A 128 -0.22 4.54 25.86
CA ARG A 128 0.69 5.24 24.94
C ARG A 128 -0.14 6.01 23.93
N GLU A 129 0.39 7.14 23.48
CA GLU A 129 -0.22 7.92 22.42
C GLU A 129 -0.25 7.13 21.09
N THR A 130 -1.20 7.47 20.22
CA THR A 130 -1.29 6.94 18.86
C THR A 130 -0.78 8.00 17.91
N ASN A 131 0.26 7.69 17.15
CA ASN A 131 0.88 8.63 16.22
C ASN A 131 0.15 8.60 14.88
N VAL A 132 -0.08 9.77 14.29
CA VAL A 132 -0.77 9.93 13.00
C VAL A 132 0.18 10.61 12.03
N TYR A 133 0.59 9.90 10.99
CA TYR A 133 1.50 10.42 9.98
C TYR A 133 0.76 10.60 8.66
N LYS A 134 0.95 11.75 8.01
CA LYS A 134 0.44 12.00 6.67
C LYS A 134 1.61 12.10 5.70
N PHE A 135 1.67 11.18 4.76
CA PHE A 135 2.66 11.17 3.68
C PHE A 135 2.03 11.61 2.36
N TYR A 136 2.88 12.06 1.45
CA TYR A 136 2.59 11.97 0.02
C TYR A 136 3.63 11.10 -0.68
N LEU A 137 3.19 10.39 -1.72
CA LEU A 137 4.06 9.57 -2.55
C LEU A 137 4.75 10.44 -3.61
N LYS A 138 6.04 10.21 -3.81
CA LYS A 138 6.86 10.83 -4.87
C LYS A 138 6.66 10.07 -6.17
N THR A 139 5.55 10.34 -6.84
CA THR A 139 5.26 9.77 -8.17
C THR A 139 5.66 10.73 -9.29
N PRO A 140 5.88 10.25 -10.53
CA PRO A 140 6.08 11.13 -11.68
C PRO A 140 4.93 12.12 -11.91
N GLY A 141 3.70 11.77 -11.51
CA GLY A 141 2.53 12.63 -11.58
C GLY A 141 2.58 13.87 -10.68
N LEU A 142 3.45 13.88 -9.66
CA LEU A 142 3.57 14.97 -8.69
C LEU A 142 3.91 16.32 -9.35
N VAL A 143 4.68 16.31 -10.45
CA VAL A 143 5.00 17.53 -11.22
C VAL A 143 3.77 18.18 -11.85
N ASN A 144 2.69 17.42 -12.03
CA ASN A 144 1.42 17.88 -12.57
C ASN A 144 0.39 18.18 -11.47
N GLY A 145 0.79 18.14 -10.19
CA GLY A 145 -0.09 18.33 -9.04
C GLY A 145 -0.88 17.08 -8.61
N ASP A 146 -0.70 15.95 -9.30
CA ASP A 146 -1.32 14.68 -8.90
C ASP A 146 -0.61 14.11 -7.67
N THR A 147 -1.26 14.18 -6.52
CA THR A 147 -0.68 13.83 -5.23
C THR A 147 -1.48 12.71 -4.56
N VAL A 148 -0.85 11.55 -4.44
CA VAL A 148 -1.39 10.44 -3.65
C VAL A 148 -1.01 10.65 -2.18
N PHE A 149 -2.00 10.90 -1.33
CA PHE A 149 -1.81 10.97 0.12
C PHE A 149 -2.03 9.61 0.78
N LEU A 150 -1.26 9.36 1.84
CA LEU A 150 -1.37 8.19 2.69
C LEU A 150 -1.34 8.63 4.15
N TYR A 151 -2.38 8.30 4.91
CA TYR A 151 -2.34 8.40 6.36
C TYR A 151 -1.90 7.06 6.94
N HIS A 152 -1.00 7.09 7.92
CA HIS A 152 -0.55 5.92 8.64
C HIS A 152 -0.64 6.21 10.15
N PHE A 153 -1.51 5.49 10.82
CA PHE A 153 -1.69 5.51 12.26
C PHE A 153 -0.86 4.38 12.88
N VAL A 154 -0.05 4.68 13.89
CA VAL A 154 0.71 3.67 14.64
C VAL A 154 0.31 3.73 16.11
N THR A 155 -0.13 2.61 16.66
CA THR A 155 -0.56 2.49 18.05
C THR A 155 0.12 1.32 18.75
N HIS A 156 0.10 1.33 20.08
CA HIS A 156 0.43 0.18 20.91
C HIS A 156 -0.58 0.11 22.06
N LEU A 157 -1.59 -0.73 21.90
CA LEU A 157 -2.70 -0.79 22.85
C LEU A 157 -2.30 -1.48 24.16
N LYS A 158 -3.19 -1.42 25.15
CA LYS A 158 -2.96 -1.99 26.48
C LYS A 158 -2.77 -3.51 26.41
N ALA A 159 -1.62 -3.98 26.89
CA ALA A 159 -1.34 -5.39 27.10
C ALA A 159 -2.09 -6.01 28.28
N GLY A 160 -2.26 -7.34 28.23
CA GLY A 160 -2.89 -8.18 29.25
C GLY A 160 -4.25 -8.74 28.83
N ASN A 161 -4.60 -9.91 29.38
CA ASN A 161 -5.83 -10.66 29.09
C ASN A 161 -7.00 -10.39 30.06
N TYR A 162 -6.82 -9.46 31.01
CA TYR A 162 -7.88 -9.10 31.96
C TYR A 162 -8.93 -8.19 31.32
N ASN A 163 -10.16 -8.25 31.82
CA ASN A 163 -11.25 -7.38 31.36
C ASN A 163 -10.91 -5.88 31.45
N SER A 164 -10.19 -5.46 32.49
CA SER A 164 -9.75 -4.06 32.64
C SER A 164 -8.74 -3.63 31.56
N ALA A 165 -7.94 -4.56 31.03
CA ALA A 165 -7.05 -4.30 29.90
C ALA A 165 -7.86 -4.18 28.60
N ALA A 166 -8.82 -5.07 28.36
CA ALA A 166 -9.73 -5.00 27.21
C ALA A 166 -10.52 -3.68 27.17
N GLN A 167 -11.01 -3.21 28.32
CA GLN A 167 -11.69 -1.90 28.44
C GLN A 167 -10.77 -0.72 28.10
N GLN A 168 -9.49 -0.77 28.49
CA GLN A 168 -8.51 0.25 28.12
C GLN A 168 -8.23 0.25 26.61
N ARG A 169 -8.12 -0.94 25.99
CA ARG A 169 -8.02 -1.06 24.53
C ARG A 169 -9.23 -0.45 23.84
N ALA A 170 -10.44 -0.71 24.34
CA ALA A 170 -11.68 -0.15 23.80
C ALA A 170 -11.72 1.38 23.90
N ALA A 171 -11.30 1.95 25.03
CA ALA A 171 -11.21 3.41 25.20
C ALA A 171 -10.23 4.07 24.22
N ALA A 172 -9.06 3.44 24.01
CA ALA A 172 -8.09 3.90 23.02
C ALA A 172 -8.64 3.80 21.58
N ALA A 173 -9.26 2.66 21.22
CA ALA A 173 -9.89 2.46 19.91
C ALA A 173 -10.97 3.50 19.63
N ASN A 174 -11.84 3.78 20.60
CA ASN A 174 -12.87 4.83 20.48
C ASN A 174 -12.27 6.23 20.29
N SER A 175 -11.16 6.55 20.95
CA SER A 175 -10.46 7.82 20.77
C SER A 175 -9.89 7.95 19.35
N ILE A 176 -9.32 6.87 18.81
CA ILE A 176 -8.80 6.81 17.43
C ILE A 176 -9.95 6.98 16.41
N MET A 177 -11.04 6.24 16.58
CA MET A 177 -12.19 6.33 15.68
C MET A 177 -12.91 7.68 15.77
N SER A 178 -12.94 8.32 16.95
CA SER A 178 -13.43 9.69 17.13
C SER A 178 -12.57 10.71 16.40
N TYR A 179 -11.24 10.57 16.47
CA TYR A 179 -10.31 11.41 15.71
C TYR A 179 -10.58 11.31 14.21
N ILE A 180 -10.67 10.09 13.67
CA ILE A 180 -10.96 9.82 12.26
C ILE A 180 -12.28 10.47 11.83
N SER A 181 -13.34 10.27 12.62
CA SER A 181 -14.67 10.86 12.37
C SER A 181 -14.62 12.39 12.40
N SER A 182 -14.02 12.98 13.44
CA SER A 182 -13.95 14.44 13.63
C SER A 182 -13.16 15.15 12.53
N LYS A 183 -12.13 14.50 11.98
CA LYS A 183 -11.31 15.00 10.88
C LYS A 183 -11.88 14.63 9.51
N ASN A 184 -12.99 13.88 9.47
CA ASN A 184 -13.62 13.35 8.27
C ASN A 184 -12.60 12.68 7.31
N LEU A 185 -11.72 11.86 7.89
CA LEU A 185 -10.65 11.23 7.12
C LEU A 185 -11.22 10.21 6.13
N LYS A 186 -10.66 10.22 4.91
CA LYS A 186 -11.03 9.36 3.78
C LYS A 186 -9.80 9.12 2.90
N GLY A 187 -9.91 8.21 1.93
CA GLY A 187 -8.80 7.87 1.04
C GLY A 187 -7.91 6.80 1.66
N ASN A 188 -6.62 6.83 1.33
CA ASN A 188 -5.68 5.82 1.81
C ASN A 188 -5.35 6.03 3.28
N VAL A 189 -5.88 5.16 4.14
CA VAL A 189 -5.60 5.16 5.58
C VAL A 189 -5.14 3.77 6.00
N ILE A 190 -3.99 3.71 6.64
CA ILE A 190 -3.41 2.52 7.26
C ILE A 190 -3.42 2.71 8.76
N PHE A 191 -3.75 1.65 9.49
CA PHE A 191 -3.66 1.58 10.94
C PHE A 191 -2.87 0.34 11.33
N SER A 192 -1.74 0.51 12.01
CA SER A 192 -0.89 -0.61 12.41
C SER A 192 -0.41 -0.49 13.85
N GLY A 193 -0.01 -1.62 14.42
CA GLY A 193 0.46 -1.67 15.78
C GLY A 193 0.36 -3.05 16.38
N ASP A 194 0.99 -3.19 17.54
CA ASP A 194 0.62 -4.19 18.55
C ASP A 194 -0.69 -3.76 19.22
N LEU A 195 -1.77 -4.47 18.89
CA LEU A 195 -3.10 -4.20 19.40
C LEU A 195 -3.43 -5.02 20.66
N ASN A 196 -2.62 -6.02 21.04
CA ASN A 196 -2.89 -6.89 22.19
C ASN A 196 -4.33 -7.46 22.22
N LEU A 197 -4.91 -7.76 21.05
CA LEU A 197 -6.28 -8.28 20.93
C LEU A 197 -6.26 -9.80 20.84
N TYR A 198 -7.04 -10.46 21.68
CA TYR A 198 -7.17 -11.92 21.72
C TYR A 198 -8.26 -12.41 20.76
N SER A 199 -9.29 -11.59 20.52
CA SER A 199 -10.35 -11.93 19.57
C SER A 199 -10.99 -10.71 18.89
N ALA A 200 -11.63 -10.95 17.76
CA ALA A 200 -12.41 -9.97 17.02
C ALA A 200 -13.69 -9.52 17.75
N SER A 201 -14.09 -10.21 18.82
CA SER A 201 -15.24 -9.81 19.64
C SER A 201 -14.88 -8.79 20.72
N GLU A 202 -13.60 -8.47 20.92
CA GLU A 202 -13.21 -7.38 21.81
C GLU A 202 -13.72 -6.04 21.29
N ASP A 203 -14.27 -5.22 22.19
CA ASP A 203 -14.87 -3.92 21.88
C ASP A 203 -13.94 -2.99 21.09
N ALA A 204 -12.63 -3.11 21.30
CA ALA A 204 -11.63 -2.37 20.54
C ALA A 204 -11.65 -2.74 19.03
N PHE A 205 -11.68 -4.04 18.70
CA PHE A 205 -11.76 -4.49 17.31
C PHE A 205 -13.11 -4.14 16.68
N VAL A 206 -14.19 -4.28 17.45
CA VAL A 206 -15.54 -3.86 17.04
C VAL A 206 -15.56 -2.36 16.74
N ALA A 207 -14.92 -1.53 17.57
CA ALA A 207 -14.83 -0.10 17.32
C ALA A 207 -14.09 0.21 16.01
N PHE A 208 -12.96 -0.46 15.72
CA PHE A 208 -12.22 -0.25 14.48
C PHE A 208 -13.00 -0.65 13.22
N THR A 209 -13.87 -1.66 13.32
CA THR A 209 -14.57 -2.26 12.16
C THR A 209 -16.02 -1.79 12.01
N THR A 210 -16.54 -1.05 12.99
CA THR A 210 -17.84 -0.38 12.94
C THR A 210 -17.74 0.95 12.19
N PRO A 211 -18.62 1.24 11.22
CA PRO A 211 -18.65 2.54 10.52
C PRO A 211 -18.84 3.73 11.46
N VAL A 212 -18.05 4.79 11.26
CA VAL A 212 -18.15 6.07 11.97
C VAL A 212 -18.18 7.25 11.01
N GLY A 213 -18.73 8.38 11.47
CA GLY A 213 -18.74 9.64 10.72
C GLY A 213 -19.69 9.63 9.51
N SER A 214 -19.79 10.77 8.83
CA SER A 214 -20.70 10.94 7.68
C SER A 214 -20.28 10.16 6.43
N ASN A 215 -19.01 9.74 6.37
CA ASN A 215 -18.46 8.94 5.27
C ASN A 215 -18.47 7.42 5.57
N ASN A 216 -19.05 6.99 6.69
CA ASN A 216 -19.10 5.59 7.13
C ASN A 216 -17.72 4.92 7.15
N PHE A 217 -16.68 5.66 7.58
CA PHE A 217 -15.33 5.13 7.66
C PHE A 217 -15.25 3.96 8.65
N ARG A 218 -14.55 2.90 8.25
CA ARG A 218 -14.12 1.81 9.13
C ARG A 218 -12.84 1.19 8.60
N PHE A 219 -12.10 0.53 9.47
CA PHE A 219 -10.97 -0.29 9.09
C PHE A 219 -11.41 -1.69 8.66
N TYR A 220 -10.60 -2.27 7.78
CA TYR A 220 -10.72 -3.62 7.29
C TYR A 220 -9.42 -4.37 7.51
N ASP A 221 -9.52 -5.64 7.90
CA ASP A 221 -8.40 -6.57 7.91
C ASP A 221 -8.16 -7.10 6.48
N PRO A 222 -7.04 -6.77 5.82
CA PRO A 222 -6.77 -7.24 4.45
C PRO A 222 -6.68 -8.75 4.33
N LEU A 223 -6.39 -9.46 5.42
CA LEU A 223 -6.36 -10.93 5.46
C LEU A 223 -7.76 -11.55 5.58
N ASN A 224 -8.78 -10.76 5.94
CA ASN A 224 -10.09 -11.26 6.32
C ASN A 224 -10.02 -12.39 7.37
N ALA A 225 -9.08 -12.29 8.31
CA ALA A 225 -8.83 -13.29 9.35
C ALA A 225 -9.51 -12.87 10.66
N VAL A 226 -10.80 -12.55 10.60
CA VAL A 226 -11.60 -12.09 11.74
C VAL A 226 -12.04 -13.28 12.59
N GLY A 227 -11.64 -13.34 13.85
CA GLY A 227 -12.17 -14.31 14.81
C GLY A 227 -11.41 -14.39 16.13
N ASN A 228 -11.40 -15.57 16.75
CA ASN A 228 -10.71 -15.79 18.03
C ASN A 228 -9.27 -16.25 17.76
N TRP A 229 -8.30 -15.36 17.94
CA TRP A 229 -6.91 -15.58 17.55
C TRP A 229 -6.14 -16.37 18.61
N HIS A 230 -6.43 -16.16 19.88
CA HIS A 230 -5.69 -16.76 20.98
C HIS A 230 -5.81 -18.28 21.03
N LEU A 231 -4.66 -18.96 21.12
CA LEU A 231 -4.53 -20.40 21.27
C LEU A 231 -5.40 -21.19 20.26
N ASN A 232 -5.55 -20.63 19.05
CA ASN A 232 -6.41 -21.19 18.03
C ASN A 232 -5.63 -21.62 16.80
N TYR A 233 -5.53 -22.94 16.62
CA TYR A 233 -4.78 -23.54 15.51
C TYR A 233 -5.26 -23.08 14.11
N SER A 234 -6.53 -22.69 13.96
CA SER A 234 -7.05 -22.17 12.68
C SER A 234 -6.39 -20.84 12.28
N TYR A 235 -5.88 -20.08 13.26
CA TYR A 235 -5.22 -18.78 13.07
C TYR A 235 -3.69 -18.86 13.11
N ARG A 236 -3.10 -20.06 13.14
CA ARG A 236 -1.65 -20.26 13.21
C ARG A 236 -0.84 -19.52 12.16
N PHE A 237 -1.40 -19.29 10.96
CA PHE A 237 -0.71 -18.56 9.89
C PHE A 237 -0.61 -17.05 10.13
N VAL A 238 -1.33 -16.52 11.11
CA VAL A 238 -1.35 -15.09 11.44
C VAL A 238 -0.87 -14.80 12.86
N HIS A 239 -0.43 -15.81 13.61
CA HIS A 239 0.17 -15.60 14.92
C HIS A 239 1.51 -14.89 14.82
N THR A 240 1.71 -13.97 15.75
CA THR A 240 2.79 -12.97 15.80
C THR A 240 3.52 -12.97 17.13
N GLN A 241 2.90 -13.44 18.21
CA GLN A 241 3.54 -13.56 19.53
C GLN A 241 3.18 -14.93 20.14
N SER A 242 4.05 -15.57 20.93
CA SER A 242 5.46 -15.24 21.18
C SER A 242 6.42 -16.05 20.31
N THR A 243 7.55 -15.46 19.91
CA THR A 243 8.63 -16.17 19.20
C THR A 243 9.27 -17.31 20.01
N ARG A 244 8.98 -17.44 21.31
CA ARG A 244 9.57 -18.41 22.24
C ARG A 244 8.59 -18.98 23.27
N THR A 245 8.94 -20.13 23.84
CA THR A 245 8.09 -20.85 24.79
C THR A 245 8.55 -20.76 26.25
N VAL A 246 9.83 -20.49 26.54
CA VAL A 246 10.39 -20.65 27.91
C VAL A 246 10.77 -19.31 28.56
N ALA A 247 10.29 -19.09 29.79
CA ALA A 247 10.43 -17.84 30.56
C ALA A 247 11.86 -17.51 31.03
N ASN A 248 12.82 -18.42 30.94
CA ASN A 248 14.18 -18.21 31.41
C ASN A 248 15.10 -17.51 30.39
N GLU A 249 14.58 -17.09 29.24
CA GLU A 249 15.34 -16.43 28.17
C GLU A 249 15.30 -14.89 28.26
N GLY A 250 15.48 -14.36 29.46
CA GLY A 250 15.49 -12.91 29.70
C GLY A 250 14.09 -12.36 29.96
N CYS A 251 13.82 -11.16 29.46
CA CYS A 251 12.64 -10.37 29.83
C CYS A 251 11.55 -10.33 28.74
N PHE A 252 11.56 -11.33 27.85
CA PHE A 252 10.63 -11.47 26.74
C PHE A 252 9.34 -12.16 27.17
N SER A 253 8.22 -11.84 26.51
CA SER A 253 6.98 -12.59 26.70
C SER A 253 7.16 -14.01 26.16
N THR A 254 6.47 -14.97 26.78
CA THR A 254 6.59 -16.39 26.45
C THR A 254 5.22 -17.01 26.26
N GLY A 255 5.17 -18.17 25.62
CA GLY A 255 3.93 -18.90 25.36
C GLY A 255 4.00 -19.68 24.06
N GLY A 256 4.87 -19.25 23.14
CA GLY A 256 4.95 -19.77 21.77
C GLY A 256 4.01 -19.01 20.85
N LEU A 257 4.09 -19.26 19.53
CA LEU A 257 3.31 -18.53 18.52
C LEU A 257 1.85 -18.97 18.54
N ASP A 258 1.03 -18.32 19.36
CA ASP A 258 -0.38 -18.65 19.58
C ASP A 258 -1.32 -17.44 19.63
N ASP A 259 -0.80 -16.22 19.48
CA ASP A 259 -1.55 -14.96 19.48
C ASP A 259 -1.30 -14.10 18.23
N ARG A 260 -2.35 -13.43 17.73
CA ARG A 260 -2.24 -12.39 16.68
C ARG A 260 -2.39 -11.02 17.34
N PHE A 261 -1.28 -10.40 17.71
CA PHE A 261 -1.29 -9.07 18.32
C PHE A 261 -0.85 -7.97 17.36
N ASP A 262 -0.04 -8.27 16.35
CA ASP A 262 0.40 -7.28 15.38
C ASP A 262 -0.52 -7.23 14.14
N PHE A 263 -1.01 -6.03 13.82
CA PHE A 263 -1.94 -5.82 12.70
C PHE A 263 -1.46 -4.71 11.77
N ILE A 264 -1.85 -4.83 10.50
CA ILE A 264 -1.99 -3.70 9.56
C ILE A 264 -3.41 -3.74 9.00
N LEU A 265 -4.27 -2.86 9.50
CA LEU A 265 -5.62 -2.63 8.98
C LEU A 265 -5.63 -1.47 7.99
N THR A 266 -6.62 -1.46 7.09
CA THR A 266 -6.69 -0.46 6.01
C THR A 266 -8.10 0.08 5.79
N SER A 267 -8.20 1.26 5.17
CA SER A 267 -9.45 1.76 4.62
C SER A 267 -9.91 0.94 3.40
N SER A 268 -11.20 0.99 3.09
CA SER A 268 -11.75 0.38 1.87
C SER A 268 -11.10 0.92 0.60
N ASP A 269 -10.63 2.18 0.60
CA ASP A 269 -9.96 2.77 -0.56
C ASP A 269 -8.67 2.03 -0.96
N ILE A 270 -7.90 1.55 0.01
CA ILE A 270 -6.70 0.74 -0.25
C ILE A 270 -7.09 -0.64 -0.75
N LEU A 271 -8.11 -1.27 -0.15
CA LEU A 271 -8.61 -2.56 -0.61
C LEU A 271 -9.16 -2.48 -2.03
N ALA A 272 -9.81 -1.38 -2.40
CA ALA A 272 -10.44 -1.17 -3.70
C ALA A 272 -9.49 -0.60 -4.76
N GLY A 273 -8.49 0.20 -4.36
CA GLY A 273 -7.59 0.93 -5.27
C GLY A 273 -8.14 2.29 -5.72
N THR A 274 -9.16 2.80 -5.07
CA THR A 274 -9.94 3.97 -5.52
C THR A 274 -9.25 5.30 -5.27
N SER A 275 -8.21 5.32 -4.44
CA SER A 275 -7.43 6.52 -4.11
C SER A 275 -5.96 6.41 -4.54
N GLY A 276 -5.67 5.62 -5.59
CA GLY A 276 -4.33 5.53 -6.21
C GLY A 276 -3.35 4.59 -5.52
N VAL A 277 -3.70 4.04 -4.35
CA VAL A 277 -2.99 2.96 -3.66
C VAL A 277 -3.89 1.73 -3.60
N LYS A 278 -3.37 0.55 -3.92
CA LYS A 278 -4.11 -0.71 -3.95
C LYS A 278 -3.39 -1.79 -3.15
N PHE A 279 -4.12 -2.50 -2.29
CA PHE A 279 -3.63 -3.68 -1.59
C PHE A 279 -3.10 -4.74 -2.58
N TYR A 280 -1.92 -5.30 -2.29
CA TYR A 280 -1.29 -6.35 -3.09
C TYR A 280 -1.08 -7.65 -2.30
N SER A 281 -0.41 -7.58 -1.15
CA SER A 281 -0.19 -8.76 -0.31
C SER A 281 -0.01 -8.42 1.17
N TYR A 282 -0.21 -9.41 2.03
CA TYR A 282 0.03 -9.33 3.46
C TYR A 282 0.67 -10.64 3.93
N THR A 283 1.71 -10.58 4.74
CA THR A 283 2.34 -11.76 5.35
C THR A 283 2.87 -11.44 6.75
N THR A 284 2.88 -12.45 7.63
CA THR A 284 3.62 -12.42 8.88
C THR A 284 4.95 -13.13 8.66
N LEU A 285 6.07 -12.43 8.85
CA LEU A 285 7.38 -12.95 8.45
C LEU A 285 7.76 -14.19 9.28
N GLY A 286 8.08 -15.29 8.59
CA GLY A 286 8.49 -16.54 9.23
C GLY A 286 7.33 -17.38 9.80
N GLN A 287 6.08 -16.90 9.70
CA GLN A 287 4.91 -17.65 10.16
C GLN A 287 4.35 -18.52 9.02
N ASP A 288 4.73 -19.78 9.01
CA ASP A 288 4.26 -20.79 8.05
C ASP A 288 3.16 -21.70 8.63
N GLY A 289 2.76 -21.47 9.89
CA GLY A 289 1.76 -22.27 10.60
C GLY A 289 2.28 -23.59 11.19
N ASN A 290 3.58 -23.89 11.11
CA ASN A 290 4.14 -25.15 11.63
C ASN A 290 4.59 -25.08 13.09
N ARG A 291 4.53 -23.89 13.71
CA ARG A 291 5.03 -23.60 15.06
C ARG A 291 3.93 -23.08 15.99
N PHE A 292 2.69 -23.52 15.77
CA PHE A 292 1.58 -23.16 16.65
C PHE A 292 1.91 -23.53 18.10
N ASN A 293 1.82 -22.55 19.01
CA ASN A 293 2.20 -22.67 20.42
C ASN A 293 3.66 -23.13 20.62
N GLY A 294 4.52 -22.84 19.66
CA GLY A 294 5.92 -23.24 19.61
C GLY A 294 6.85 -22.05 19.36
N SER A 295 8.17 -22.30 19.40
CA SER A 295 9.19 -21.29 19.11
C SER A 295 9.35 -21.09 17.60
N ILE A 296 9.65 -19.87 17.14
CA ILE A 296 9.94 -19.56 15.73
C ILE A 296 11.12 -20.37 15.14
N ILE A 297 12.00 -20.91 15.99
CA ILE A 297 13.17 -21.70 15.57
C ILE A 297 12.99 -23.22 15.76
N SER A 298 11.88 -23.68 16.34
CA SER A 298 11.66 -25.10 16.62
C SER A 298 10.24 -25.58 16.30
N PRO A 299 10.06 -26.53 15.35
CA PRO A 299 11.09 -27.11 14.48
C PRO A 299 11.72 -26.05 13.56
N THR A 300 12.89 -26.35 12.97
CA THR A 300 13.63 -25.42 12.10
C THR A 300 12.72 -24.70 11.10
N ASN A 301 12.85 -23.37 11.02
CA ASN A 301 12.11 -22.55 10.06
C ASN A 301 12.69 -22.64 8.65
N THR A 302 11.92 -23.24 7.74
CA THR A 302 12.29 -23.39 6.33
C THR A 302 11.58 -22.40 5.42
N SER A 303 10.71 -21.54 5.95
CA SER A 303 10.00 -20.50 5.17
C SER A 303 10.85 -19.25 4.94
N ILE A 304 11.92 -19.09 5.73
CA ILE A 304 12.85 -17.98 5.70
C ILE A 304 14.27 -18.51 5.94
N PRO A 305 15.33 -17.77 5.55
CA PRO A 305 16.70 -18.16 5.86
C PRO A 305 16.93 -18.32 7.38
N THR A 306 17.78 -19.26 7.76
CA THR A 306 18.04 -19.59 9.18
C THR A 306 18.56 -18.39 9.96
N GLU A 307 19.40 -17.57 9.36
CA GLU A 307 19.90 -16.32 9.96
C GLU A 307 18.77 -15.32 10.24
N VAL A 308 17.74 -15.26 9.40
CA VAL A 308 16.57 -14.39 9.61
C VAL A 308 15.69 -14.96 10.72
N ALA A 309 15.47 -16.28 10.77
CA ALA A 309 14.73 -16.92 11.86
C ALA A 309 15.38 -16.70 13.22
N ASN A 310 16.70 -16.86 13.31
CA ASN A 310 17.47 -16.61 14.52
C ASN A 310 17.46 -15.12 14.91
N ALA A 311 17.54 -14.22 13.93
CA ALA A 311 17.41 -12.79 14.18
C ALA A 311 16.02 -12.42 14.70
N LEU A 312 14.94 -12.99 14.15
CA LEU A 312 13.58 -12.79 14.66
C LEU A 312 13.44 -13.26 16.11
N TYR A 313 13.96 -14.45 16.42
CA TYR A 313 13.98 -14.97 17.78
C TYR A 313 14.73 -14.05 18.75
N SER A 314 15.88 -13.54 18.34
CA SER A 314 16.76 -12.77 19.23
C SER A 314 16.35 -11.29 19.33
N MET A 315 15.62 -10.78 18.34
CA MET A 315 15.22 -9.37 18.28
C MET A 315 14.02 -9.07 19.18
N SER A 316 12.97 -9.89 19.11
CA SER A 316 11.69 -9.59 19.74
C SER A 316 10.92 -10.87 20.07
N ASP A 317 10.01 -10.78 21.03
CA ASP A 317 8.94 -11.76 21.25
C ASP A 317 7.85 -11.67 20.17
N HIS A 318 7.87 -10.65 19.32
CA HIS A 318 6.96 -10.51 18.19
C HIS A 318 7.58 -10.91 16.84
N LEU A 319 6.72 -11.22 15.87
CA LEU A 319 7.04 -11.31 14.46
C LEU A 319 6.53 -10.07 13.72
N PRO A 320 7.28 -9.52 12.77
CA PRO A 320 6.82 -8.39 11.98
C PRO A 320 5.75 -8.82 10.97
N VAL A 321 4.75 -7.95 10.80
CA VAL A 321 3.73 -8.08 9.75
C VAL A 321 4.04 -7.12 8.61
N ILE A 322 3.92 -7.61 7.39
CA ILE A 322 4.34 -6.91 6.17
C ILE A 322 3.17 -6.85 5.22
N MET A 323 2.78 -5.64 4.83
CA MET A 323 1.79 -5.38 3.79
C MET A 323 2.48 -4.72 2.59
N LYS A 324 2.23 -5.23 1.39
CA LYS A 324 2.60 -4.57 0.14
C LYS A 324 1.38 -3.96 -0.49
N VAL A 325 1.55 -2.74 -0.98
CA VAL A 325 0.56 -2.05 -1.80
C VAL A 325 1.19 -1.65 -3.13
N THR A 326 0.42 -1.63 -4.19
CA THR A 326 0.81 -1.00 -5.45
C THR A 326 0.31 0.43 -5.49
N TYR A 327 1.04 1.30 -6.18
CA TYR A 327 0.56 2.63 -6.52
C TYR A 327 0.86 2.92 -7.99
N ASN A 328 -0.04 3.64 -8.63
CA ASN A 328 0.16 3.97 -10.04
C ASN A 328 1.12 5.16 -10.15
N SER A 329 2.27 4.94 -10.77
CA SER A 329 3.22 5.99 -11.15
C SER A 329 2.85 6.67 -12.47
N SER A 330 1.87 6.12 -13.20
CA SER A 330 1.45 6.61 -14.50
C SER A 330 0.48 7.77 -14.35
N SER A 331 0.91 8.97 -14.72
CA SER A 331 -0.01 10.04 -15.04
C SER A 331 -0.88 9.58 -16.21
N THR A 332 -2.13 9.18 -15.97
CA THR A 332 -3.16 9.31 -17.01
C THR A 332 -3.45 10.80 -17.13
N SER A 333 -2.54 11.53 -17.78
CA SER A 333 -2.80 12.90 -18.17
C SER A 333 -3.92 12.87 -19.20
N VAL A 334 -5.17 12.99 -18.74
CA VAL A 334 -6.21 13.55 -19.60
C VAL A 334 -5.78 15.00 -19.79
N LYS A 335 -5.11 15.29 -20.91
CA LYS A 335 -4.99 16.67 -21.36
C LYS A 335 -6.43 17.11 -21.65
N THR A 336 -7.04 17.84 -20.73
CA THR A 336 -8.21 18.64 -21.06
C THR A 336 -7.71 19.73 -21.99
N ASP A 337 -7.95 19.56 -23.29
CA ASP A 337 -7.62 20.57 -24.28
C ASP A 337 -8.29 21.88 -23.88
N LYS A 338 -7.49 22.95 -23.73
CA LYS A 338 -7.97 24.27 -23.30
C LYS A 338 -9.02 24.87 -24.26
N ASN A 339 -9.11 24.34 -25.47
CA ASN A 339 -10.08 24.72 -26.50
C ASN A 339 -10.73 23.44 -27.06
N PRO A 340 -11.96 23.07 -26.63
CA PRO A 340 -12.61 21.88 -27.16
C PRO A 340 -13.06 22.09 -28.61
N VAL A 341 -12.46 21.35 -29.55
CA VAL A 341 -12.90 21.35 -30.95
C VAL A 341 -14.35 20.89 -31.06
N ASN A 342 -15.21 21.73 -31.61
CA ASN A 342 -16.58 21.33 -31.92
C ASN A 342 -16.67 20.65 -33.30
N ILE A 343 -16.98 19.34 -33.28
CA ILE A 343 -17.20 18.53 -34.49
C ILE A 343 -18.65 18.08 -34.49
N LEU A 344 -19.38 18.47 -35.54
CA LEU A 344 -20.70 17.94 -35.87
C LEU A 344 -20.55 16.71 -36.75
N PHE A 345 -21.41 15.72 -36.51
CA PHE A 345 -21.48 14.53 -37.33
C PHE A 345 -22.91 13.99 -37.31
N ASN A 346 -23.32 13.33 -38.40
CA ASN A 346 -24.59 12.61 -38.38
C ASN A 346 -24.44 11.35 -37.52
N ASN A 347 -25.43 11.08 -36.67
CA ASN A 347 -25.49 9.87 -35.86
C ASN A 347 -26.96 9.62 -35.46
N PRO A 348 -27.56 8.45 -35.76
CA PRO A 348 -26.98 7.29 -36.44
C PRO A 348 -26.59 7.55 -37.91
N VAL A 349 -25.66 6.75 -38.42
CA VAL A 349 -25.16 6.82 -39.80
C VAL A 349 -25.62 5.59 -40.57
N TYR A 350 -26.07 5.77 -41.82
CA TYR A 350 -26.42 4.67 -42.71
C TYR A 350 -25.26 4.42 -43.69
N ASN A 351 -25.25 5.09 -44.85
CA ASN A 351 -24.23 4.87 -45.88
C ASN A 351 -23.13 5.93 -45.89
N THR A 352 -23.45 7.17 -45.54
CA THR A 352 -22.51 8.30 -45.64
C THR A 352 -22.32 8.97 -44.29
N LEU A 353 -21.09 8.95 -43.78
CA LEU A 353 -20.69 9.70 -42.61
C LEU A 353 -20.32 11.13 -43.04
N LYS A 354 -21.04 12.11 -42.50
CA LYS A 354 -20.82 13.54 -42.70
C LYS A 354 -20.16 14.09 -41.45
N ILE A 355 -19.03 14.75 -41.60
CA ILE A 355 -18.28 15.38 -40.51
C ILE A 355 -18.09 16.84 -40.86
N GLN A 356 -18.36 17.73 -39.91
CA GLN A 356 -18.11 19.17 -40.02
C GLN A 356 -17.39 19.68 -38.79
N VAL A 357 -16.31 20.42 -38.98
CA VAL A 357 -15.61 21.18 -37.94
C VAL A 357 -16.18 22.59 -37.93
N LEU A 358 -16.53 23.13 -36.76
CA LEU A 358 -17.16 24.45 -36.62
C LEU A 358 -16.16 25.61 -36.52
N GLU A 359 -14.87 25.31 -36.39
CA GLU A 359 -13.77 26.27 -36.18
C GLU A 359 -13.01 26.55 -37.49
N TYR A 360 -12.10 27.54 -37.48
CA TYR A 360 -11.21 27.87 -38.61
C TYR A 360 -10.21 26.76 -38.99
N ALA A 361 -10.27 25.61 -38.32
CA ALA A 361 -9.42 24.45 -38.59
C ALA A 361 -10.00 23.55 -39.71
N THR A 362 -9.12 22.84 -40.40
CA THR A 362 -9.47 21.97 -41.53
C THR A 362 -9.12 20.52 -41.23
N ILE A 363 -9.88 19.60 -41.83
CA ILE A 363 -9.72 18.16 -41.60
C ILE A 363 -8.54 17.64 -42.42
N VAL A 364 -7.54 17.08 -41.74
CA VAL A 364 -6.35 16.46 -42.37
C VAL A 364 -6.58 14.97 -42.61
N SER A 365 -7.21 14.29 -41.67
CA SER A 365 -7.53 12.87 -41.82
C SER A 365 -8.68 12.45 -40.93
N VAL A 366 -9.42 11.44 -41.39
CA VAL A 366 -10.44 10.74 -40.63
C VAL A 366 -10.12 9.25 -40.60
N ASN A 367 -9.99 8.67 -39.41
CA ASN A 367 -9.74 7.25 -39.21
C ASN A 367 -10.94 6.62 -38.50
N ILE A 368 -11.46 5.52 -39.03
CA ILE A 368 -12.62 4.80 -38.49
C ILE A 368 -12.14 3.47 -37.92
N PHE A 369 -12.49 3.20 -36.67
CA PHE A 369 -12.12 1.98 -35.96
C PHE A 369 -13.37 1.22 -35.52
N ASN A 370 -13.25 -0.11 -35.40
CA ASN A 370 -14.23 -0.90 -34.66
C ASN A 370 -14.07 -0.70 -33.14
N ILE A 371 -14.99 -1.24 -32.34
CA ILE A 371 -14.91 -1.14 -30.87
C ILE A 371 -13.68 -1.82 -30.24
N LEU A 372 -13.02 -2.72 -30.99
CA LEU A 372 -11.79 -3.39 -30.56
C LEU A 372 -10.53 -2.56 -30.87
N GLY A 373 -10.68 -1.42 -31.55
CA GLY A 373 -9.56 -0.54 -31.92
C GLY A 373 -8.88 -0.89 -33.26
N ASN A 374 -9.42 -1.84 -34.04
CA ASN A 374 -8.89 -2.14 -35.37
C ASN A 374 -9.29 -1.01 -36.35
N ASN A 375 -8.32 -0.48 -37.09
CA ASN A 375 -8.56 0.52 -38.13
C ASN A 375 -9.27 -0.13 -39.33
N ILE A 376 -10.48 0.33 -39.62
CA ILE A 376 -11.33 -0.14 -40.72
C ILE A 376 -11.08 0.69 -41.98
N LEU A 377 -11.00 2.01 -41.85
CA LEU A 377 -10.90 2.94 -42.97
C LEU A 377 -10.13 4.19 -42.56
N SER A 378 -9.25 4.66 -43.44
CA SER A 378 -8.53 5.93 -43.27
C SER A 378 -8.72 6.80 -44.50
N VAL A 379 -9.26 8.00 -44.30
CA VAL A 379 -9.56 8.97 -45.36
C VAL A 379 -8.71 10.20 -45.14
N LYS A 380 -8.04 10.66 -46.21
CA LYS A 380 -7.38 11.96 -46.27
C LYS A 380 -8.12 12.80 -47.31
N PRO A 381 -8.85 13.85 -46.92
CA PRO A 381 -9.49 14.76 -47.86
C PRO A 381 -8.47 15.33 -48.85
N GLN A 382 -8.85 15.50 -50.11
CA GLN A 382 -7.94 16.01 -51.16
C GLN A 382 -7.64 17.50 -51.00
N SER A 383 -8.51 18.24 -50.31
CA SER A 383 -8.32 19.65 -49.99
C SER A 383 -8.54 19.91 -48.49
N PHE A 384 -8.05 21.04 -47.98
CA PHE A 384 -8.21 21.44 -46.58
C PHE A 384 -9.67 21.85 -46.32
N GLU A 385 -10.55 20.87 -46.15
CA GLU A 385 -11.99 21.10 -46.00
C GLU A 385 -12.40 21.11 -44.53
N GLN A 386 -13.35 21.99 -44.19
CA GLN A 386 -14.04 21.98 -42.88
C GLN A 386 -15.15 20.92 -42.83
N LYS A 387 -15.51 20.33 -43.97
CA LYS A 387 -16.56 19.33 -44.12
C LYS A 387 -16.01 18.16 -44.92
N VAL A 388 -16.35 16.93 -44.53
CA VAL A 388 -16.04 15.74 -45.33
C VAL A 388 -17.23 14.79 -45.30
N GLU A 389 -17.51 14.19 -46.45
CA GLU A 389 -18.46 13.10 -46.60
C GLU A 389 -17.70 11.81 -46.95
N ILE A 390 -17.93 10.76 -46.17
CA ILE A 390 -17.22 9.48 -46.28
C ILE A 390 -18.25 8.40 -46.53
N ASP A 391 -18.11 7.69 -47.66
CA ASP A 391 -18.88 6.47 -47.89
C ASP A 391 -18.39 5.36 -46.97
N ILE A 392 -19.31 4.87 -46.14
CA ILE A 392 -19.12 3.76 -45.21
C ILE A 392 -20.08 2.61 -45.49
N SER A 393 -20.71 2.57 -46.68
CA SER A 393 -21.65 1.52 -47.09
C SER A 393 -21.08 0.11 -46.95
N GLY A 394 -19.78 -0.08 -47.21
CA GLY A 394 -19.07 -1.35 -47.07
C GLY A 394 -18.70 -1.77 -45.64
N ILE A 395 -18.99 -0.95 -44.63
CA ILE A 395 -18.70 -1.29 -43.21
C ILE A 395 -19.91 -2.04 -42.60
N PRO A 396 -19.73 -3.03 -41.71
CA PRO A 396 -20.86 -3.64 -41.01
C PRO A 396 -21.58 -2.69 -40.03
N SER A 397 -22.87 -2.88 -39.80
CA SER A 397 -23.64 -2.15 -38.78
C SER A 397 -23.08 -2.42 -37.38
N GLY A 398 -23.11 -1.40 -36.51
CA GLY A 398 -22.54 -1.49 -35.17
C GLY A 398 -22.00 -0.16 -34.63
N VAL A 399 -21.27 -0.22 -33.52
CA VAL A 399 -20.61 0.95 -32.94
C VAL A 399 -19.23 1.13 -33.58
N LEU A 400 -18.95 2.34 -34.03
CA LEU A 400 -17.66 2.72 -34.61
C LEU A 400 -17.06 3.89 -33.82
N LEU A 401 -15.74 3.93 -33.76
CA LEU A 401 -14.97 5.06 -33.23
C LEU A 401 -14.38 5.83 -34.41
N VAL A 402 -14.67 7.12 -34.51
CA VAL A 402 -14.18 7.98 -35.58
C VAL A 402 -13.22 9.00 -35.00
N GLN A 403 -11.95 8.91 -35.38
CA GLN A 403 -10.93 9.87 -35.03
C GLN A 403 -10.75 10.88 -36.15
N VAL A 404 -10.92 12.16 -35.83
CA VAL A 404 -10.69 13.29 -36.74
C VAL A 404 -9.41 14.01 -36.30
N MET A 405 -8.51 14.25 -37.25
CA MET A 405 -7.28 15.02 -37.07
C MET A 405 -7.36 16.31 -37.87
N LEU A 406 -6.99 17.42 -37.23
CA LEU A 406 -7.04 18.75 -37.80
C LEU A 406 -5.65 19.28 -38.19
N ASN A 407 -5.63 20.32 -39.01
CA ASN A 407 -4.40 20.98 -39.50
C ASN A 407 -3.59 21.69 -38.41
N ASP A 408 -4.23 22.09 -37.33
CA ASP A 408 -3.58 22.66 -36.14
C ASP A 408 -3.01 21.60 -35.17
N GLY A 409 -3.13 20.31 -35.52
CA GLY A 409 -2.63 19.19 -34.74
C GLY A 409 -3.61 18.64 -33.71
N GLN A 410 -4.78 19.25 -33.52
CA GLN A 410 -5.81 18.75 -32.61
C GLN A 410 -6.41 17.44 -33.13
N LYS A 411 -6.80 16.56 -32.20
CA LYS A 411 -7.40 15.26 -32.50
C LYS A 411 -8.62 15.03 -31.62
N LYS A 412 -9.72 14.58 -32.22
CA LYS A 412 -10.94 14.24 -31.49
C LYS A 412 -11.48 12.89 -31.94
N THR A 413 -11.79 12.01 -30.99
CA THR A 413 -12.44 10.74 -31.24
C THR A 413 -13.90 10.82 -30.83
N VAL A 414 -14.81 10.49 -31.74
CA VAL A 414 -16.26 10.44 -31.49
C VAL A 414 -16.79 9.03 -31.69
N LYS A 415 -17.83 8.67 -30.94
CA LYS A 415 -18.54 7.40 -31.10
C LYS A 415 -19.75 7.59 -31.99
N ILE A 416 -19.88 6.78 -33.03
CA ILE A 416 -21.07 6.77 -33.90
C ILE A 416 -21.72 5.38 -33.90
N VAL A 417 -23.00 5.33 -34.26
CA VAL A 417 -23.77 4.10 -34.46
C VAL A 417 -24.09 3.99 -35.95
N LYS A 418 -23.52 2.99 -36.62
CA LYS A 418 -23.88 2.64 -37.99
C LYS A 418 -25.08 1.68 -37.98
N ARG A 419 -26.12 2.03 -38.73
CA ARG A 419 -27.33 1.21 -38.90
C ARG A 419 -27.35 0.55 -40.26
#